data_AF-A0A9P6X2Z2-F1
#
_entry.id   AF-A0A9P6X2Z2-F1
#
_cell.length_a   1.000
_cell.length_b   1.000
_cell.length_c   1.000
_cell.angle_alpha   90.00
_cell.angle_beta   90.00
_cell.angle_gamma   90.00
#
_symmetry.space_group_name_H-M   'P 1'
#
loop_
_entity.id
_entity.type
_entity.pdbx_description
1 polymer ?
#
loop_
_entity_poly.entity_id
_entity_poly.type
_entity_poly.pdbx_seq_one_letter_code
_entity_poly.pdbx_strand_id
1 'polypeptide(L)' 'MGKDKTNISVVVIGHVDSGKSTTTGHLIYKCGGIDKRTIEKFEKEAAELGKGSFKYAWVLDKLKAERERVPNYRY' A
#
# COMPACT_ATOMS: atom_id res chain seq x y z
N MET A 1 -18.31 24.90 -2.66
CA MET A 1 -16.91 25.10 -3.10
C MET A 1 -15.99 24.25 -2.23
N GLY A 2 -15.45 23.16 -2.76
CA GLY A 2 -14.41 22.41 -2.06
C GLY A 2 -13.15 23.26 -2.01
N LYS A 3 -12.62 23.54 -0.83
CA LYS A 3 -11.35 24.24 -0.67
C LYS A 3 -10.27 23.50 -1.47
N ASP A 4 -9.49 24.23 -2.26
CA ASP A 4 -8.30 23.69 -2.90
C ASP A 4 -7.45 22.98 -1.85
N LYS A 5 -7.27 21.67 -2.03
CA LYS A 5 -6.47 20.87 -1.11
C LYS A 5 -5.00 21.19 -1.41
N THR A 6 -4.30 21.71 -0.43
CA THR A 6 -2.85 21.93 -0.51
C THR A 6 -2.15 20.60 -0.77
N ASN A 7 -1.33 20.54 -1.83
CA ASN A 7 -0.52 19.38 -2.13
C ASN A 7 0.66 19.32 -1.14
N ILE A 8 0.83 18.19 -0.47
CA ILE A 8 1.90 17.96 0.50
C ILE A 8 2.61 16.66 0.11
N SER A 9 3.93 16.71 0.01
CA SER A 9 4.79 15.53 -0.19
C SER A 9 5.30 15.04 1.17
N VAL A 10 5.22 13.74 1.43
CA VAL A 10 5.62 13.11 2.69
C VAL A 10 6.62 11.99 2.42
N VAL A 11 7.67 11.92 3.23
CA VAL A 11 8.68 10.83 3.20
C VAL A 11 8.68 10.13 4.55
N VAL A 12 8.63 8.80 4.55
CA VAL A 12 8.65 7.96 5.76
C VAL A 12 10.00 7.25 5.86
N ILE A 13 10.75 7.51 6.94
CA ILE A 13 12.09 6.94 7.19
C ILE A 13 12.14 6.17 8.51
N GLY A 14 13.10 5.25 8.65
CA GLY A 14 13.27 4.42 9.85
C GLY A 14 13.96 3.07 9.57
N HIS A 15 14.32 2.36 10.64
CA HIS A 15 15.09 1.10 10.60
C HIS A 15 14.45 0.00 9.73
N VAL A 16 15.22 -0.96 9.21
CA VAL A 16 14.66 -2.14 8.52
C VAL A 16 13.71 -2.87 9.50
N ASP A 17 12.59 -3.42 9.03
CA ASP A 17 11.55 -4.06 9.85
C ASP A 17 10.76 -3.21 10.88
N SER A 18 10.96 -1.89 10.92
CA SER A 18 10.13 -0.98 11.75
C SER A 18 8.68 -0.79 11.26
N GLY A 19 8.22 -1.58 10.30
CA GLY A 19 6.82 -1.55 9.84
C GLY A 19 6.41 -0.30 9.04
N LYS A 20 7.37 0.46 8.50
CA LYS A 20 7.10 1.70 7.71
C LYS A 20 6.05 1.50 6.62
N SER A 21 6.21 0.46 5.80
CA SER A 21 5.28 0.17 4.70
C SER A 21 3.90 -0.24 5.21
N THR A 22 3.83 -0.97 6.32
CA THR A 22 2.58 -1.37 6.96
C THR A 22 1.80 -0.16 7.46
N THR A 23 2.47 0.75 8.18
CA THR A 23 1.84 1.98 8.72
C THR A 23 1.41 2.92 7.60
N THR A 24 2.25 3.09 6.57
CA THR A 24 1.93 3.96 5.42
C THR A 24 0.76 3.42 4.62
N GLY A 25 0.71 2.11 4.36
CA GLY A 25 -0.41 1.48 3.65
C GLY A 25 -1.72 1.56 4.43
N HIS A 26 -1.66 1.40 5.76
CA HIS A 26 -2.83 1.54 6.62
C HIS A 26 -3.36 2.98 6.68
N LEU A 27 -2.47 3.98 6.65
CA LEU A 27 -2.85 5.39 6.60
C LEU A 27 -3.61 5.71 5.31
N ILE A 28 -3.08 5.30 4.15
CA ILE A 28 -3.74 5.53 2.85
C ILE A 28 -5.10 4.82 2.79
N TYR A 29 -5.18 3.60 3.31
CA TYR A 29 -6.43 2.84 3.40
C TYR A 29 -7.49 3.59 4.23
N LYS A 30 -7.14 4.06 5.43
CA LYS A 30 -8.06 4.77 6.32
C LYS A 30 -8.43 6.16 5.83
N CYS A 31 -7.48 6.88 5.21
CA CYS A 31 -7.72 8.24 4.71
C CYS A 31 -8.55 8.26 3.41
N GLY A 32 -8.95 7.11 2.87
CA GLY A 32 -9.79 7.03 1.67
C GLY A 32 -9.12 7.62 0.44
N GLY A 33 -7.78 7.64 0.41
CA GLY A 33 -7.01 8.15 -0.73
C GLY A 33 -7.14 7.28 -1.98
N ILE A 34 -7.79 6.12 -1.86
CA ILE A 34 -7.96 5.12 -2.91
C ILE A 34 -9.41 4.64 -2.88
N ASP A 35 -9.99 4.56 -4.07
CA ASP A 35 -11.35 4.10 -4.28
C ASP A 35 -11.55 2.63 -3.82
N LYS A 36 -12.69 2.33 -3.20
CA LYS A 36 -12.98 1.00 -2.63
C LYS A 36 -12.89 -0.12 -3.68
N ARG A 37 -13.28 0.13 -4.93
CA ARG A 37 -13.21 -0.85 -6.02
C ARG A 37 -11.76 -1.20 -6.36
N THR A 38 -10.85 -0.23 -6.22
CA THR A 38 -9.42 -0.43 -6.46
C THR A 38 -8.80 -1.26 -5.34
N ILE A 39 -9.24 -1.04 -4.10
CA ILE A 39 -8.84 -1.84 -2.94
C ILE A 39 -9.28 -3.30 -3.09
N GLU A 40 -10.55 -3.55 -3.42
CA GLU A 40 -11.07 -4.91 -3.61
C GLU A 40 -10.33 -5.65 -4.73
N LYS A 41 -9.99 -4.94 -5.81
CA LYS A 41 -9.17 -5.50 -6.89
C LYS A 41 -7.79 -5.93 -6.40
N PHE A 42 -7.11 -5.09 -5.62
CA PHE A 42 -5.79 -5.42 -5.08
C PHE A 42 -5.84 -6.52 -4.01
N GLU A 43 -6.88 -6.59 -3.19
CA GLU A 43 -7.07 -7.70 -2.25
C GLU A 43 -7.24 -9.03 -3.00
N LYS A 44 -7.99 -9.04 -4.11
CA LYS A 44 -8.15 -10.23 -4.95
C LYS A 44 -6.85 -10.64 -5.62
N GLU A 45 -6.12 -9.70 -6.24
CA GLU A 45 -4.82 -9.97 -6.89
C GLU A 45 -3.78 -10.47 -5.88
N ALA A 46 -3.72 -9.88 -4.68
CA ALA A 46 -2.83 -10.32 -3.62
C ALA A 46 -3.19 -11.72 -3.10
N ALA A 47 -4.48 -12.05 -3.02
CA ALA A 47 -4.96 -13.37 -2.64
C ALA A 47 -4.63 -14.45 -3.70
N GLU A 48 -4.80 -14.14 -4.99
CA GLU A 48 -4.45 -15.04 -6.10
C GLU A 48 -2.94 -15.33 -6.13
N LEU A 49 -2.11 -14.37 -5.74
CA LEU A 49 -0.65 -14.54 -5.65
C LEU A 49 -0.17 -15.16 -4.32
N GLY A 50 -1.09 -15.58 -3.44
CA GLY A 50 -0.75 -16.17 -2.14
C GLY A 50 -0.10 -15.19 -1.15
N LYS A 51 -0.20 -13.87 -1.41
CA LYS A 51 0.36 -12.78 -0.61
C LYS A 51 -0.72 -11.98 0.10
N GLY A 52 -1.80 -12.63 0.55
CA GLY A 52 -2.95 -11.98 1.19
C GLY A 52 -2.60 -11.11 2.40
N SER A 53 -1.54 -11.47 3.14
CA SER A 53 -0.98 -10.70 4.27
C SER A 53 -0.43 -9.33 3.86
N PHE A 54 -0.06 -9.15 2.59
CA PHE A 54 0.55 -7.94 2.03
C PHE A 54 -0.45 -7.02 1.34
N LYS A 55 -1.76 -7.17 1.60
CA LYS A 55 -2.81 -6.35 0.99
C LYS A 55 -2.56 -4.84 1.06
N TYR A 56 -1.97 -4.35 2.13
CA TYR A 56 -1.66 -2.92 2.30
C TYR A 56 -0.37 -2.48 1.60
N ALA A 57 0.58 -3.39 1.35
CA ALA A 57 1.78 -3.10 0.57
C ALA A 57 1.44 -3.03 -0.94
N TRP A 58 0.53 -3.89 -1.41
CA TRP A 58 0.03 -3.88 -2.80
C TRP A 58 -0.62 -2.56 -3.23
N VAL A 59 -1.20 -1.86 -2.26
CA VAL A 59 -1.81 -0.54 -2.42
C VAL A 59 -0.77 0.56 -2.66
N LEU A 60 0.43 0.41 -2.04
CA LEU A 60 1.57 1.31 -2.21
C LEU A 60 2.38 0.98 -3.47
N ASP A 61 2.48 -0.30 -3.81
CA ASP A 61 3.23 -0.79 -4.96
C ASP A 61 2.45 -0.54 -6.25
N LYS A 62 2.52 0.68 -6.78
CA LYS A 62 2.02 1.00 -8.13
C LYS A 62 2.96 0.55 -9.25
N LEU A 63 4.25 0.39 -8.95
CA LEU A 63 5.26 -0.03 -9.92
C LEU A 63 5.39 -1.55 -9.93
N LYS A 64 5.31 -2.16 -11.12
CA LYS A 64 5.50 -3.60 -11.32
C LYS A 64 6.83 -4.11 -10.73
N ALA A 65 7.87 -3.28 -10.80
CA ALA A 65 9.19 -3.58 -10.23
C ALA A 65 9.16 -3.71 -8.70
N GLU A 66 8.39 -2.89 -7.96
CA GLU A 66 8.27 -3.02 -6.50
C GLU A 66 7.52 -4.31 -6.14
N ARG A 67 6.47 -4.65 -6.90
CA ARG A 67 5.69 -5.90 -6.72
C ARG A 67 6.52 -7.17 -6.93
N GLU A 68 7.46 -7.13 -7.88
CA GLU A 68 8.39 -8.23 -8.18
C GLU A 68 9.54 -8.29 -7.17
N ARG A 69 9.89 -7.17 -6.53
CA ARG A 69 11.00 -7.08 -5.58
C ARG A 69 10.66 -7.59 -4.19
N VAL A 70 9.38 -7.67 -3.81
CA VAL A 70 8.94 -8.32 -2.56
C VAL A 70 9.22 -9.83 -2.68
N PRO A 71 10.27 -10.36 -2.04
CA PRO A 71 10.59 -11.78 -2.10
C PRO A 71 9.41 -12.55 -1.50
N ASN A 72 9.26 -13.82 -1.86
CA ASN A 72 8.27 -14.73 -1.26
C ASN A 72 8.60 -15.01 0.22
N TYR A 73 8.61 -13.98 1.08
CA TYR A 73 8.61 -14.14 2.52
C TYR A 73 7.23 -14.65 2.92
N ARG A 74 7.08 -15.97 2.79
CA ARG A 74 6.22 -16.76 3.66
C ARG A 74 6.77 -16.58 5.06
N TYR A 75 6.05 -15.85 5.90
CA TYR A 75 5.91 -16.26 7.29
C TYR A 75 4.71 -17.20 7.36
#